data_AF-A0A8H4Q005-F1
#
_entry.id   AF-A0A8H4Q005-F1
#
_cell.length_a   1.000
_cell.length_b   1.000
_cell.length_c   1.000
_cell.angle_alpha   90.00
_cell.angle_beta   90.00
_cell.angle_gamma   90.00
#
_symmetry.space_group_name_H-M   'P 1'
#
loop_
_entity.id
_entity.type
_entity.pdbx_description
1 polymer ?
#
loop_
_entity_poly.entity_id
_entity_poly.type
_entity_poly.pdbx_seq_one_letter_code
_entity_poly.pdbx_strand_id
1 'polypeptide(L)'
;MDDKAKSYSNIRQQNLAMPPRSRPVVRLLLLLVFIVAVGFYTVPRPLSWRPSFASGTTGTGTTGTGTGTTGTPVANRGAVKKPGLVPLEAHVISKCPDTRDALRQLILPVMQRVHDKVDFKLNFIGTPTANDGVECKHGPSECLGNIIELCARELYPEPKINLGFIMCLTKDYKDIPNRALIEDCALEHAIDFKALNECATRDDGAHGLELLRNSVQRTADVNTAPTGRASTT
;
A
#
# COMPACT_ATOMS: atom_id res chain seq x y z
N MET A 1 -31.70 12.46 32.01
CA MET A 1 -31.69 11.72 30.73
C MET A 1 -31.37 12.67 29.56
N ASP A 2 -30.49 13.66 29.77
CA ASP A 2 -30.58 14.92 29.01
C ASP A 2 -29.37 15.17 28.08
N ASP A 3 -28.31 14.36 28.20
CA ASP A 3 -27.09 14.51 27.41
C ASP A 3 -27.18 13.87 26.02
N LYS A 4 -27.98 12.80 25.87
CA LYS A 4 -28.19 12.17 24.55
C LYS A 4 -28.98 13.07 23.59
N ALA A 5 -29.89 13.91 24.10
CA ALA A 5 -30.66 14.83 23.29
C ALA A 5 -29.80 15.96 22.69
N LYS A 6 -28.82 16.48 23.45
CA LYS A 6 -27.86 17.48 22.96
C LYS A 6 -26.95 16.92 21.86
N SER A 7 -26.51 15.67 21.99
CA SER A 7 -25.70 15.00 20.97
C SER A 7 -26.48 14.79 19.65
N TYR A 8 -27.74 14.32 19.74
CA TYR A 8 -28.60 14.14 18.57
C TYR A 8 -28.92 15.47 17.84
N SER A 9 -29.07 16.58 18.58
CA SER A 9 -29.31 17.89 17.97
C SER A 9 -28.09 18.44 17.22
N ASN A 10 -26.87 18.24 17.73
CA ASN A 10 -25.63 18.68 17.08
C ASN A 10 -25.36 17.92 15.77
N ILE A 11 -25.64 16.61 15.73
CA ILE A 11 -25.46 15.78 14.54
C ILE A 11 -26.40 16.21 13.40
N ARG A 12 -27.62 16.66 13.71
CA ARG A 12 -28.57 17.13 12.69
C ARG A 12 -28.18 18.47 12.06
N GLN A 13 -27.52 19.35 12.81
CA GLN A 13 -27.04 20.64 12.28
C GLN A 13 -25.80 20.48 11.38
N GLN A 14 -24.93 19.50 11.65
CA GLN A 14 -23.72 19.25 10.85
C GLN A 14 -24.01 18.61 9.48
N ASN A 15 -25.14 17.90 9.33
CA ASN A 15 -25.53 17.23 8.09
C ASN A 15 -26.34 18.11 7.11
N LEU A 16 -26.55 19.40 7.41
CA LEU A 16 -27.18 20.37 6.50
C LEU A 16 -26.15 21.25 5.76
N ALA A 17 -24.88 20.83 5.72
CA ALA A 17 -23.87 21.49 4.92
C ALA A 17 -24.23 21.39 3.43
N MET A 18 -24.66 22.52 2.87
CA MET A 18 -24.87 22.73 1.43
C MET A 18 -23.66 22.23 0.62
N PRO A 19 -23.87 21.64 -0.57
CA PRO A 19 -22.76 21.31 -1.47
C PRO A 19 -21.95 22.57 -1.78
N PRO A 20 -20.62 22.45 -1.95
CA PRO A 20 -19.75 23.61 -2.15
C PRO A 20 -20.21 24.39 -3.38
N ARG A 21 -20.50 25.68 -3.19
CA ARG A 21 -20.85 26.61 -4.27
C ARG A 21 -19.64 26.70 -5.21
N SER A 22 -19.70 26.01 -6.35
CA SER A 22 -18.66 26.04 -7.37
C SER A 22 -18.39 27.50 -7.76
N ARG A 23 -17.13 27.94 -7.61
CA ARG A 23 -16.71 29.30 -7.96
C ARG A 23 -17.08 29.59 -9.43
N PRO A 24 -17.58 30.79 -9.78
CA PRO A 24 -18.02 31.11 -11.14
C PRO A 24 -16.91 30.89 -12.19
N VAL A 25 -15.65 31.04 -11.78
CA VAL A 25 -14.46 30.78 -12.59
C VAL A 25 -14.33 29.31 -13.01
N VAL A 26 -14.66 28.36 -12.13
CA VAL A 26 -14.57 26.91 -12.43
C VAL A 26 -15.61 26.49 -13.45
N ARG A 27 -16.84 27.06 -13.38
CA ARG A 27 -17.88 26.82 -14.38
C ARG A 27 -17.51 27.40 -15.74
N LEU A 28 -16.89 28.57 -15.77
CA LEU A 28 -16.44 29.21 -17.02
C LEU A 28 -15.32 28.40 -17.68
N LEU A 29 -14.37 27.88 -16.89
CA LEU A 29 -13.29 27.02 -17.40
C LEU A 29 -13.82 25.70 -17.99
N LEU A 30 -14.77 25.05 -17.32
CA LEU A 30 -15.38 23.82 -17.84
C LEU A 30 -16.16 24.05 -19.13
N LEU A 31 -16.88 25.18 -19.24
CA LEU A 31 -17.57 25.56 -20.48
C LEU A 31 -16.59 25.86 -21.62
N LEU A 32 -15.48 26.55 -21.34
CA LEU A 32 -14.44 26.81 -22.33
C LEU A 32 -13.80 25.52 -22.85
N VAL A 33 -13.48 24.58 -21.96
CA VAL A 33 -12.92 23.26 -22.34
C VAL A 33 -13.91 22.49 -23.23
N PHE A 34 -15.20 22.52 -22.90
CA PHE A 34 -16.23 21.86 -23.70
C PHE A 34 -16.38 22.49 -25.09
N ILE A 35 -16.36 23.82 -25.19
CA ILE A 35 -16.42 24.54 -26.48
C ILE A 35 -15.19 24.22 -27.35
N VAL A 36 -13.99 24.18 -26.78
CA VAL A 36 -12.76 23.83 -27.52
C VAL A 36 -12.79 22.39 -28.01
N ALA A 37 -13.25 21.45 -27.17
CA ALA A 37 -13.37 20.04 -27.55
C ALA A 37 -14.37 19.86 -28.69
N VAL A 38 -15.59 20.40 -28.56
CA VAL A 38 -16.61 20.33 -29.61
C VAL A 38 -16.15 21.02 -30.89
N GLY A 39 -15.48 22.18 -30.78
CA GLY A 39 -14.85 22.86 -31.91
C GLY A 39 -13.89 21.95 -32.67
N PHE A 40 -13.00 21.24 -31.99
CA PHE A 40 -12.05 20.31 -32.59
C PHE A 40 -12.71 19.11 -33.31
N TYR A 41 -13.87 18.66 -32.85
CA TYR A 41 -14.63 17.57 -33.48
C TYR A 41 -15.46 18.03 -34.68
N THR A 42 -15.82 19.31 -34.76
CA THR A 42 -16.63 19.87 -35.86
C THR A 42 -15.82 20.39 -37.04
N VAL A 43 -14.48 20.53 -36.90
CA VAL A 43 -13.62 20.88 -38.05
C VAL A 43 -13.33 19.61 -38.86
N PRO A 44 -13.74 19.52 -40.14
CA PRO A 44 -13.42 18.37 -40.97
C PRO A 44 -11.91 18.25 -41.14
N ARG A 45 -11.34 17.13 -40.66
CA ARG A 45 -9.93 16.80 -40.81
C ARG A 45 -9.58 16.66 -42.30
N PRO A 46 -8.53 17.34 -42.82
CA PRO A 46 -8.13 17.22 -44.21
C PRO A 46 -7.68 15.78 -44.53
N LEU A 47 -8.03 15.34 -45.74
CA LEU A 47 -8.04 13.96 -46.26
C LEU A 47 -6.67 13.25 -46.37
N SER A 48 -5.58 13.79 -45.81
CA SER A 48 -4.22 13.25 -46.03
C SER A 48 -3.70 12.29 -44.97
N TRP A 49 -4.46 12.00 -43.90
CA TRP A 49 -4.05 11.03 -42.88
C TRP A 49 -4.85 9.72 -43.00
N ARG A 50 -4.38 8.85 -43.91
CA ARG A 50 -4.71 7.42 -43.89
C ARG A 50 -3.42 6.63 -43.69
N PRO A 51 -3.24 5.90 -42.57
CA PRO A 51 -2.15 4.95 -42.46
C PRO A 51 -2.44 3.73 -43.35
N SER A 52 -1.45 3.33 -44.15
CA SER A 52 -1.50 2.17 -45.03
C SER A 52 -1.50 0.88 -44.20
N PHE A 53 -2.59 0.12 -44.28
CA PHE A 53 -2.62 -1.27 -43.84
C PHE A 53 -2.04 -2.15 -44.97
N ALA A 54 -0.88 -2.73 -44.73
CA ALA A 54 -0.30 -3.74 -45.60
C ALA A 54 -0.95 -5.11 -45.28
N SER A 55 -1.64 -5.67 -46.27
CA SER A 55 -2.05 -7.08 -46.29
C SER A 55 -0.82 -7.97 -46.45
N GLY A 56 -0.54 -8.80 -45.45
CA GLY A 56 0.40 -9.92 -45.52
C GLY A 56 -0.35 -11.23 -45.75
N THR A 57 -0.03 -11.88 -46.86
CA THR A 57 -0.59 -13.11 -47.40
C THR A 57 -0.19 -14.38 -46.63
N THR A 58 -1.17 -15.29 -46.59
CA THR A 58 -1.15 -16.76 -46.59
C THR A 58 0.21 -17.48 -46.58
N GLY A 59 0.39 -18.38 -45.60
CA GLY A 59 1.42 -19.42 -45.59
C GLY A 59 0.90 -20.69 -44.91
N THR A 60 0.93 -21.78 -45.67
CA THR A 60 0.28 -23.08 -45.46
C THR A 60 1.13 -24.05 -44.62
N GLY A 61 0.49 -24.83 -43.74
CA GLY A 61 0.84 -26.22 -43.39
C GLY A 61 2.09 -26.48 -42.52
N THR A 62 1.93 -27.23 -41.42
CA THR A 62 2.38 -28.64 -41.30
C THR A 62 2.05 -29.18 -39.91
N THR A 63 1.46 -30.37 -39.91
CA THR A 63 1.12 -31.24 -38.77
C THR A 63 2.38 -31.72 -38.04
N GLY A 64 2.40 -31.66 -36.71
CA GLY A 64 3.48 -32.21 -35.88
C GLY A 64 2.98 -32.61 -34.50
N THR A 65 2.64 -33.89 -34.36
CA THR A 65 2.34 -34.57 -33.09
C THR A 65 3.63 -34.70 -32.28
N GLY A 66 3.61 -34.32 -30.99
CA GLY A 66 4.78 -34.40 -30.11
C GLY A 66 4.38 -34.42 -28.63
N THR A 67 4.65 -35.55 -28.01
CA THR A 67 4.37 -36.00 -26.65
C THR A 67 5.24 -35.32 -25.59
N GLY A 68 4.74 -35.20 -24.35
CA GLY A 68 5.55 -35.48 -23.16
C GLY A 68 6.21 -34.33 -22.40
N THR A 69 5.70 -34.14 -21.17
CA THR A 69 6.49 -34.18 -19.92
C THR A 69 6.96 -32.87 -19.28
N THR A 70 6.67 -32.83 -17.97
CA THR A 70 7.26 -32.05 -16.86
C THR A 70 6.87 -30.58 -16.70
N GLY A 71 5.87 -30.39 -15.85
CA GLY A 71 5.70 -29.18 -15.05
C GLY A 71 7.00 -28.85 -14.32
N THR A 72 7.50 -27.65 -14.58
CA THR A 72 8.59 -27.05 -13.82
C THR A 72 7.99 -26.45 -12.55
N PRO A 73 8.50 -26.76 -11.35
CA PRO A 73 8.02 -26.14 -10.14
C PRO A 73 8.38 -24.66 -10.17
N VAL A 74 7.40 -23.81 -9.83
CA VAL A 74 7.59 -22.38 -9.62
C VAL A 74 8.59 -22.23 -8.49
N ALA A 75 9.85 -21.99 -8.86
CA ALA A 75 10.91 -21.64 -7.94
C ALA A 75 10.49 -20.36 -7.21
N ASN A 76 10.27 -20.54 -5.91
CA ASN A 76 10.16 -19.51 -4.90
C ASN A 76 11.20 -18.42 -5.18
N ARG A 77 10.76 -17.23 -5.60
CA ARG A 77 11.65 -16.07 -5.80
C ARG A 77 12.07 -15.57 -4.42
N GLY A 78 13.01 -16.29 -3.81
CA GLY A 78 13.81 -15.76 -2.72
C GLY A 78 14.37 -14.41 -3.14
N ALA A 79 14.14 -13.39 -2.31
CA ALA A 79 14.62 -12.05 -2.55
C ALA A 79 16.11 -12.10 -2.92
N VAL A 80 16.45 -11.65 -4.13
CA VAL A 80 17.84 -11.51 -4.55
C VAL A 80 18.49 -10.48 -3.63
N LYS A 81 19.31 -10.94 -2.69
CA LYS A 81 20.16 -10.09 -1.86
C LYS A 81 21.14 -9.42 -2.82
N LYS A 82 20.87 -8.16 -3.20
CA LYS A 82 21.80 -7.39 -4.05
C LYS A 82 23.14 -7.32 -3.30
N PRO A 83 24.25 -7.84 -3.86
CA PRO A 83 25.55 -7.74 -3.21
C PRO A 83 25.88 -6.27 -2.98
N GLY A 84 26.15 -5.88 -1.72
CA GLY A 84 26.60 -4.53 -1.36
C GLY A 84 25.60 -3.61 -0.66
N LEU A 85 24.35 -4.03 -0.40
CA LEU A 85 23.43 -3.23 0.42
C LEU A 85 23.72 -3.39 1.92
N VAL A 86 23.66 -2.28 2.66
CA VAL A 86 23.79 -2.27 4.12
C VAL A 86 22.46 -2.68 4.75
N PRO A 87 22.42 -3.70 5.65
CA PRO A 87 21.20 -4.03 6.37
C PRO A 87 20.77 -2.86 7.25
N LEU A 88 19.52 -2.42 7.12
CA LEU A 88 18.93 -1.40 7.98
C LEU A 88 17.54 -1.87 8.38
N GLU A 89 17.28 -2.02 9.68
CA GLU A 89 15.96 -2.40 10.16
C GLU A 89 15.44 -1.43 11.23
N ALA A 90 14.13 -1.20 11.21
CA ALA A 90 13.40 -0.44 12.21
C ALA A 90 12.25 -1.30 12.75
N HIS A 91 11.97 -1.16 14.05
CA HIS A 91 10.93 -1.93 14.74
C HIS A 91 9.94 -0.96 15.35
N VAL A 92 8.68 -1.00 14.90
CA VAL A 92 7.66 0.01 15.20
C VAL A 92 6.31 -0.63 15.53
N ILE A 93 5.29 0.19 15.82
CA ILE A 93 3.89 -0.26 15.90
C ILE A 93 2.99 0.77 15.22
N SER A 94 1.93 0.32 14.55
CA SER A 94 1.05 1.20 13.75
C SER A 94 0.32 2.25 14.60
N LYS A 95 -0.04 1.92 15.85
CA LYS A 95 -0.81 2.81 16.75
C LYS A 95 0.05 3.55 17.78
N CYS A 96 1.18 4.14 17.39
CA CYS A 96 2.07 4.85 18.31
C CYS A 96 2.47 6.25 17.84
N PRO A 97 2.35 7.30 18.70
CA PRO A 97 2.81 8.63 18.36
C PRO A 97 4.33 8.70 18.14
N ASP A 98 5.12 7.87 18.84
CA ASP A 98 6.57 7.84 18.66
C ASP A 98 6.93 7.25 17.29
N THR A 99 6.16 6.27 16.79
CA THR A 99 6.32 5.75 15.43
C THR A 99 6.05 6.82 14.39
N ARG A 100 5.01 7.65 14.58
CA ARG A 100 4.75 8.82 13.71
C ARG A 100 5.97 9.74 13.65
N ASP A 101 6.53 10.06 14.81
CA ASP A 101 7.67 10.97 14.88
C ASP A 101 8.96 10.33 14.35
N ALA A 102 9.21 9.05 14.60
CA ALA A 102 10.33 8.32 14.01
C ALA A 102 10.24 8.24 12.49
N LEU A 103 9.06 7.95 11.93
CA LEU A 103 8.85 7.93 10.48
C LEU A 103 9.12 9.31 9.87
N ARG A 104 8.51 10.35 10.44
CA ARG A 104 8.60 11.73 9.93
C ARG A 104 10.01 12.32 10.04
N GLN A 105 10.68 12.11 11.18
CA GLN A 105 11.92 12.82 11.51
C GLN A 105 13.17 12.02 11.13
N LEU A 106 13.10 10.70 11.09
CA LEU A 106 14.26 9.83 10.91
C LEU A 106 14.14 8.96 9.66
N ILE A 107 13.13 8.09 9.60
CA ILE A 107 13.08 7.02 8.59
C ILE A 107 12.86 7.61 7.18
N LEU A 108 11.83 8.43 6.98
CA LEU A 108 11.54 8.97 5.65
C LEU A 108 12.66 9.86 5.11
N PRO A 109 13.21 10.83 5.87
CA PRO A 109 14.32 11.66 5.38
C PRO A 109 15.58 10.85 5.02
N VAL A 110 15.86 9.78 5.76
CA VAL A 110 16.98 8.87 5.47
C VAL A 110 16.70 8.08 4.21
N MET A 111 15.54 7.41 4.12
CA MET A 111 15.20 6.54 2.99
C MET A 111 15.10 7.33 1.67
N GLN A 112 14.68 8.59 1.69
CA GLN A 112 14.75 9.46 0.51
C GLN A 112 16.15 9.57 -0.10
N ARG A 113 17.21 9.47 0.70
CA ARG A 113 18.62 9.64 0.27
C ARG A 113 19.37 8.33 0.07
N VAL A 114 18.97 7.27 0.78
CA VAL A 114 19.77 6.03 0.87
C VAL A 114 19.01 4.75 0.53
N HIS A 115 17.75 4.80 0.09
CA HIS A 115 16.95 3.60 -0.25
C HIS A 115 17.65 2.65 -1.25
N ASP A 116 18.53 3.17 -2.10
CA ASP A 116 19.32 2.43 -3.09
C ASP A 116 20.57 1.75 -2.49
N LYS A 117 20.94 2.08 -1.25
CA LYS A 117 22.16 1.64 -0.55
C LYS A 117 21.88 0.72 0.63
N VAL A 118 20.62 0.59 1.04
CA VAL A 118 20.21 -0.21 2.20
C VAL A 118 19.25 -1.31 1.82
N ASP A 119 19.33 -2.45 2.51
CA ASP A 119 18.24 -3.41 2.55
C ASP A 119 17.34 -3.05 3.75
N PHE A 120 16.36 -2.19 3.50
CA PHE A 120 15.50 -1.66 4.56
C PHE A 120 14.37 -2.62 4.95
N LYS A 121 14.31 -3.00 6.23
CA LYS A 121 13.22 -3.78 6.82
C LYS A 121 12.47 -2.97 7.88
N LEU A 122 11.15 -2.95 7.82
CA LEU A 122 10.29 -2.38 8.86
C LEU A 122 9.50 -3.50 9.55
N ASN A 123 9.88 -3.84 10.76
CA ASN A 123 9.25 -4.90 11.53
C ASN A 123 8.35 -4.33 12.63
N PHE A 124 7.46 -5.16 13.16
CA PHE A 124 6.47 -4.74 14.15
C PHE A 124 6.76 -5.32 15.52
N ILE A 125 6.52 -4.51 16.55
CA ILE A 125 6.63 -4.92 17.95
C ILE A 125 5.30 -5.53 18.38
N GLY A 126 5.38 -6.67 19.05
CA GLY A 126 4.24 -7.37 19.63
C GLY A 126 4.74 -8.48 20.55
N THR A 127 3.82 -9.31 21.04
CA THR A 127 4.13 -10.45 21.88
C THR A 127 3.50 -11.71 21.28
N PRO A 128 4.30 -12.72 20.89
CA PRO A 128 3.76 -14.01 20.46
C PRO A 128 2.95 -14.67 21.58
N THR A 129 1.84 -15.31 21.24
CA THR A 129 1.03 -16.10 22.20
C THR A 129 1.25 -17.59 21.99
N ALA A 130 0.84 -18.40 22.97
CA ALA A 130 1.01 -19.85 22.93
C ALA A 130 0.21 -20.56 21.82
N ASN A 131 -0.88 -19.94 21.32
CA ASN A 131 -1.73 -20.48 20.27
C ASN A 131 -1.37 -19.89 18.90
N ASP A 132 -0.07 -19.66 18.69
CA ASP A 132 0.50 -18.92 17.59
C ASP A 132 -0.01 -17.48 17.43
N GLY A 133 -0.94 -16.95 18.22
CA GLY A 133 -1.45 -15.58 18.07
C GLY A 133 -0.40 -14.49 18.31
N VAL A 134 -0.79 -13.23 18.12
CA VAL A 134 0.03 -12.06 18.46
C VAL A 134 -0.79 -11.10 19.30
N GLU A 135 -0.20 -10.65 20.40
CA GLU A 135 -0.71 -9.55 21.23
C GLU A 135 0.02 -8.25 20.89
N CYS A 136 -0.76 -7.20 20.64
CA CYS A 136 -0.27 -5.86 20.32
C CYS A 136 -0.51 -4.89 21.48
N LYS A 137 0.34 -3.87 21.62
CA LYS A 137 0.32 -2.98 22.81
C LYS A 137 -0.98 -2.20 22.93
N HIS A 138 -1.52 -1.74 21.81
CA HIS A 138 -2.79 -1.00 21.75
C HIS A 138 -3.96 -1.87 21.24
N GLY A 139 -3.90 -3.18 21.50
CA GLY A 139 -4.99 -4.12 21.27
C GLY A 139 -5.18 -4.55 19.80
N PRO A 140 -6.29 -5.23 19.48
CA PRO A 140 -6.51 -5.86 18.16
C PRO A 140 -6.49 -4.87 16.99
N SER A 141 -6.90 -3.62 17.25
CA SER A 141 -6.89 -2.56 16.23
C SER A 141 -5.47 -2.23 15.73
N GLU A 142 -4.46 -2.29 16.61
CA GLU A 142 -3.05 -2.16 16.23
C GLU A 142 -2.56 -3.38 15.46
N CYS A 143 -2.93 -4.59 15.89
CA CYS A 143 -2.53 -5.80 15.17
C CYS A 143 -3.03 -5.77 13.72
N LEU A 144 -4.29 -5.38 13.50
CA LEU A 144 -4.81 -5.24 12.14
C LEU A 144 -4.09 -4.13 11.36
N GLY A 145 -3.76 -3.01 12.01
CA GLY A 145 -2.92 -1.96 11.42
C GLY A 145 -1.55 -2.48 10.97
N ASN A 146 -0.86 -3.22 11.85
CA ASN A 146 0.44 -3.83 11.55
C ASN A 146 0.34 -4.81 10.36
N ILE A 147 -0.72 -5.62 10.30
CA ILE A 147 -0.99 -6.53 9.18
C ILE A 147 -1.15 -5.76 7.87
N ILE A 148 -1.93 -4.68 7.87
CA ILE A 148 -2.16 -3.85 6.68
C ILE A 148 -0.85 -3.23 6.19
N GLU A 149 -0.03 -2.69 7.10
CA GLU A 149 1.28 -2.12 6.76
C GLU A 149 2.27 -3.18 6.23
N LEU A 150 2.24 -4.39 6.79
CA LEU A 150 3.03 -5.54 6.29
C LEU A 150 2.57 -5.97 4.88
N CYS A 151 1.26 -6.07 4.65
CA CYS A 151 0.69 -6.38 3.34
C CYS A 151 1.04 -5.32 2.30
N ALA A 152 1.01 -4.03 2.65
CA ALA A 152 1.43 -2.96 1.76
C ALA A 152 2.91 -3.15 1.32
N ARG A 153 3.79 -3.57 2.23
CA ARG A 153 5.20 -3.82 1.92
C ARG A 153 5.43 -5.09 1.09
N GLU A 154 4.62 -6.13 1.29
CA GLU A 154 4.67 -7.36 0.48
C GLU A 154 4.25 -7.08 -0.97
N LEU A 155 3.13 -6.37 -1.15
CA LEU A 155 2.56 -6.08 -2.46
C LEU A 155 3.32 -4.97 -3.20
N TYR A 156 3.80 -3.96 -2.47
CA TYR A 156 4.47 -2.77 -3.00
C TYR A 156 5.85 -2.60 -2.36
N PRO A 157 6.86 -3.41 -2.76
CA PRO A 157 8.17 -3.42 -2.11
C PRO A 157 8.98 -2.12 -2.33
N GLU A 158 8.54 -1.24 -3.23
CA GLU A 158 9.19 0.05 -3.50
C GLU A 158 9.03 1.00 -2.28
N PRO A 159 10.13 1.47 -1.66
CA PRO A 159 10.07 2.23 -0.41
C PRO A 159 9.29 3.54 -0.47
N LYS A 160 9.30 4.26 -1.59
CA LYS A 160 8.55 5.52 -1.72
C LYS A 160 7.04 5.28 -1.63
N ILE A 161 6.53 4.20 -2.23
CA ILE A 161 5.13 3.81 -2.16
C ILE A 161 4.77 3.31 -0.75
N ASN A 162 5.44 2.26 -0.26
CA ASN A 162 5.02 1.65 1.00
C ASN A 162 5.28 2.56 2.22
N LEU A 163 6.40 3.27 2.30
CA LEU A 163 6.65 4.16 3.44
C LEU A 163 5.80 5.41 3.39
N GLY A 164 5.41 5.85 2.19
CA GLY A 164 4.40 6.90 2.01
C GLY A 164 3.07 6.48 2.63
N PHE A 165 2.55 5.31 2.21
CA PHE A 165 1.31 4.74 2.75
C PHE A 165 1.35 4.56 4.27
N ILE A 166 2.44 3.98 4.79
CA ILE A 166 2.61 3.77 6.24
C ILE A 166 2.62 5.09 7.00
N MET A 167 3.30 6.12 6.49
CA MET A 167 3.29 7.44 7.11
C MET A 167 1.89 8.09 7.06
N CYS A 168 1.16 7.92 5.96
CA CYS A 168 -0.21 8.42 5.84
C CYS A 168 -1.11 7.82 6.94
N LEU A 169 -1.11 6.49 7.10
CA LEU A 169 -1.84 5.81 8.18
C LEU A 169 -1.39 6.30 9.56
N THR A 170 -0.08 6.34 9.79
CA THR A 170 0.50 6.65 11.10
C THR A 170 0.26 8.11 11.50
N LYS A 171 0.02 9.02 10.55
CA LYS A 171 -0.33 10.42 10.86
C LYS A 171 -1.61 10.49 11.70
N ASP A 172 -2.59 9.65 11.37
CA ASP A 172 -3.88 9.52 12.04
C ASP A 172 -3.98 8.17 12.80
N TYR A 173 -2.87 7.76 13.41
CA TYR A 173 -2.68 6.46 14.08
C TYR A 173 -3.81 6.05 15.05
N LYS A 174 -4.53 7.00 15.64
CA LYS A 174 -5.66 6.74 16.55
C LYS A 174 -6.81 6.04 15.82
N ASP A 175 -7.01 6.39 14.56
CA ASP A 175 -8.13 5.94 13.73
C ASP A 175 -7.84 4.62 13.02
N ILE A 176 -6.60 4.12 13.01
CA ILE A 176 -6.28 2.77 12.51
C ILE A 176 -7.11 1.72 13.26
N PRO A 177 -7.78 0.75 12.60
CA PRO A 177 -7.78 0.43 11.16
C PRO A 177 -9.08 0.89 10.47
N ASN A 178 -9.50 2.14 10.66
CA ASN A 178 -10.68 2.69 10.01
C ASN A 178 -10.54 2.55 8.48
N ARG A 179 -11.54 1.93 7.85
CA ARG A 179 -11.54 1.62 6.43
C ARG A 179 -11.39 2.87 5.55
N ALA A 180 -12.05 3.98 5.89
CA ALA A 180 -11.96 5.22 5.11
C ALA A 180 -10.53 5.77 5.12
N LEU A 181 -9.86 5.76 6.28
CA LEU A 181 -8.46 6.15 6.39
C LEU A 181 -7.56 5.27 5.51
N ILE A 182 -7.78 3.96 5.52
CA ILE A 182 -6.99 3.01 4.72
C ILE A 182 -7.23 3.22 3.22
N GLU A 183 -8.48 3.39 2.79
CA GLU A 183 -8.83 3.65 1.38
C GLU A 183 -8.23 4.98 0.89
N ASP A 184 -8.32 6.05 1.68
CA ASP A 184 -7.76 7.36 1.35
C ASP A 184 -6.23 7.30 1.22
N CYS A 185 -5.54 6.68 2.19
CA CYS A 185 -4.09 6.52 2.13
C CYS A 185 -3.66 5.59 0.98
N ALA A 186 -4.43 4.55 0.70
CA ALA A 186 -4.14 3.66 -0.43
C ALA A 186 -4.25 4.42 -1.76
N LEU A 187 -5.29 5.24 -1.93
CA LEU A 187 -5.47 6.09 -3.09
C LEU A 187 -4.32 7.12 -3.25
N GLU A 188 -3.94 7.80 -2.17
CA GLU A 188 -2.86 8.80 -2.18
C GLU A 188 -1.52 8.22 -2.65
N HIS A 189 -1.25 6.96 -2.31
CA HIS A 189 0.02 6.29 -2.60
C HIS A 189 -0.05 5.25 -3.72
N ALA A 190 -1.13 5.25 -4.51
CA ALA A 190 -1.36 4.33 -5.63
C ALA A 190 -1.27 2.85 -5.25
N ILE A 191 -1.75 2.51 -4.05
CA ILE A 191 -1.98 1.15 -3.57
C ILE A 191 -3.40 0.71 -3.94
N ASP A 192 -3.52 -0.47 -4.51
CA ASP A 192 -4.81 -1.09 -4.78
C ASP A 192 -5.41 -1.59 -3.46
N PHE A 193 -6.44 -0.89 -2.99
CA PHE A 193 -7.12 -1.22 -1.74
C PHE A 193 -7.71 -2.63 -1.76
N LYS A 194 -8.19 -3.13 -2.90
CA LYS A 194 -8.74 -4.48 -3.03
C LYS A 194 -7.63 -5.51 -2.84
N ALA A 195 -6.49 -5.33 -3.51
CA ALA A 195 -5.33 -6.22 -3.32
C ALA A 195 -4.81 -6.18 -1.87
N LEU A 196 -4.78 -5.00 -1.25
CA LEU A 196 -4.39 -4.83 0.15
C LEU A 196 -5.33 -5.58 1.11
N ASN A 197 -6.65 -5.41 0.93
CA ASN A 197 -7.66 -6.11 1.70
C ASN A 197 -7.56 -7.62 1.48
N GLU A 198 -7.42 -8.07 0.23
CA GLU A 198 -7.21 -9.48 -0.11
C GLU A 198 -5.97 -10.04 0.58
N CYS A 199 -4.85 -9.34 0.63
CA CYS A 199 -3.66 -9.78 1.38
C CYS A 199 -3.96 -9.94 2.88
N ALA A 200 -4.64 -8.97 3.49
CA ALA A 200 -4.93 -8.99 4.92
C ALA A 200 -5.95 -10.08 5.32
N THR A 201 -6.85 -10.46 4.41
CA THR A 201 -7.93 -11.44 4.66
C THR A 201 -7.72 -12.78 3.97
N ARG A 202 -6.62 -12.97 3.23
CA ARG A 202 -6.31 -14.23 2.53
C ARG A 202 -6.25 -15.39 3.53
N ASP A 203 -6.81 -16.52 3.13
CA ASP A 203 -6.87 -17.74 3.94
C ASP A 203 -7.51 -17.50 5.32
N ASP A 204 -8.65 -16.79 5.33
CA ASP A 204 -9.36 -16.36 6.55
C ASP A 204 -8.49 -15.51 7.50
N GLY A 205 -7.59 -14.72 6.91
CA GLY A 205 -6.63 -13.87 7.62
C GLY A 205 -5.35 -14.58 8.07
N ALA A 206 -5.19 -15.88 7.79
CA ALA A 206 -4.01 -16.64 8.18
C ALA A 206 -2.72 -16.05 7.57
N HIS A 207 -2.76 -15.61 6.31
CA HIS A 207 -1.60 -15.00 5.66
C HIS A 207 -1.15 -13.70 6.35
N GLY A 208 -2.10 -12.78 6.57
CA GLY A 208 -1.81 -11.53 7.27
C GLY A 208 -1.27 -11.76 8.68
N LEU A 209 -1.87 -12.71 9.40
CA LEU A 209 -1.41 -13.10 10.73
C LEU A 209 -0.02 -13.75 10.70
N GLU A 210 0.32 -14.56 9.70
CA GLU A 210 1.65 -15.12 9.49
C GLU A 210 2.70 -14.03 9.26
N LEU A 211 2.42 -13.03 8.41
CA LEU A 211 3.30 -11.88 8.24
C LEU A 211 3.57 -11.19 9.58
N LEU A 212 2.53 -10.96 10.38
CA LEU A 212 2.64 -10.32 11.69
C LEU A 212 3.46 -11.17 12.67
N ARG A 213 3.20 -12.47 12.74
CA ARG A 213 3.96 -13.42 13.57
C ARG A 213 5.45 -13.39 13.23
N ASN A 214 5.77 -13.51 11.94
CA ASN A 214 7.16 -13.48 11.47
C ASN A 214 7.85 -12.14 11.80
N SER A 215 7.11 -11.04 11.65
CA SER A 215 7.62 -9.70 11.99
C SER A 215 7.89 -9.53 13.48
N VAL A 216 6.97 -10.00 14.34
CA VAL A 216 7.10 -9.93 15.80
C VAL A 216 8.21 -10.86 16.29
N GLN A 217 8.33 -12.06 15.73
CA GLN A 217 9.42 -12.97 16.05
C GLN A 217 10.77 -12.34 15.70
N ARG A 218 10.90 -11.72 14.52
CA ARG A 218 12.11 -11.00 14.14
C ARG A 218 12.47 -9.90 15.15
N THR A 219 11.47 -9.16 15.63
CA THR A 219 11.65 -8.15 16.68
C THR A 219 12.15 -8.77 18.00
N ALA A 220 11.62 -9.92 18.40
CA ALA A 220 12.07 -10.63 19.61
C ALA A 220 13.52 -11.12 19.47
N ASP A 221 13.88 -11.65 18.30
CA ASP A 221 15.21 -12.18 18.03
C ASP A 221 16.30 -11.10 18.14
N VAL A 222 16.05 -9.89 17.62
CA VAL A 222 17.04 -8.79 17.67
C VAL A 222 17.15 -8.15 19.06
N ASN A 223 16.07 -8.19 19.85
CA ASN A 223 16.09 -7.69 21.24
C ASN A 223 16.88 -8.61 22.17
N THR A 224 16.97 -9.90 21.84
CA THR A 224 17.71 -10.91 22.62
C THR A 224 19.09 -11.18 22.05
N ALA A 225 19.36 -10.80 20.80
CA ALA A 225 20.67 -10.88 20.20
C ALA A 225 21.66 -9.98 20.97
N PRO A 226 22.87 -10.47 21.32
CA PRO A 226 23.94 -9.61 21.79
C PRO A 226 24.18 -8.55 20.72
N THR A 227 24.04 -7.27 21.09
CA THR A 227 24.31 -6.12 20.22
C THR A 227 25.71 -6.25 19.63
N GLY A 228 25.81 -6.71 18.37
CA GLY A 228 27.10 -6.99 17.72
C GLY A 228 27.09 -8.07 16.65
N ARG A 229 26.04 -8.86 16.47
CA ARG A 229 26.00 -9.84 15.37
C ARG A 229 25.40 -9.23 14.10
N ALA A 230 26.26 -8.66 13.26
CA ALA A 230 25.96 -8.54 11.84
C ALA A 230 25.65 -9.95 11.31
N SER A 231 24.36 -10.23 11.10
CA SER A 231 23.90 -11.53 10.61
C SER A 231 24.21 -11.63 9.12
N THR A 232 25.44 -11.98 8.79
CA THR A 232 25.79 -12.51 7.47
C THR A 232 25.41 -13.98 7.43
N THR A 233 24.22 -14.24 6.92
CA THR A 233 23.92 -15.44 6.11
C THR A 233 23.28 -15.00 4.80
#